data_AF-A0A1T5HXR5-F1
#
_entry.id   AF-A0A1T5HXR5-F1
#
_cell.length_a   1.000
_cell.length_b   1.000
_cell.length_c   1.000
_cell.angle_alpha   90.00
_cell.angle_beta   90.00
_cell.angle_gamma   90.00
#
_symmetry.space_group_name_H-M   'P 1'
#
loop_
_entity.id
_entity.type
_entity.pdbx_description
1 polymer ?
#
loop_
_entity_poly.entity_id
_entity_poly.type
_entity_poly.pdbx_seq_one_letter_code
_entity_poly.pdbx_strand_id
1 'polypeptide(L)'
;MYTSVIKNLAIPLGSQPQEILQNNFLQFIDEHIHLNGDSNFFATLVSARIQTINHLMPLQTDNLYHCITSDYAQAINGVVPLEDLAPHYIEIEKQAISLFGNILCCWAEYEHYCIIQRVIKYPLTKNNPPQVVDSNDKNIVEVVANIENDTRLFITPYCDLPMTLSNAIALKTIENFVKKKQCYELLYFLALSVNGEYMIQYYYEKNTLFPTLLTTTHV
;
A
#
# COMPACT_ATOMS: atom_id res chain seq x y z
N MET A 1 17.15 -18.89 -35.20
CA MET A 1 16.04 -19.79 -35.55
C MET A 1 15.55 -20.44 -34.27
N TYR A 2 14.45 -19.96 -33.69
CA TYR A 2 13.44 -20.76 -32.98
C TYR A 2 12.26 -19.83 -32.73
N THR A 3 11.33 -19.86 -33.68
CA THR A 3 10.03 -19.23 -33.66
C THR A 3 9.05 -20.06 -32.84
N SER A 4 8.15 -19.32 -32.17
CA SER A 4 6.76 -19.67 -31.85
C SER A 4 6.46 -20.89 -30.98
N VAL A 5 5.98 -20.63 -29.75
CA VAL A 5 4.63 -21.07 -29.33
C VAL A 5 4.05 -20.01 -28.37
N ILE A 6 3.46 -18.94 -28.91
CA ILE A 6 2.40 -18.21 -28.21
C ILE A 6 1.10 -18.70 -28.86
N LYS A 7 0.42 -19.63 -28.21
CA LYS A 7 -0.94 -20.00 -28.58
C LYS A 7 -1.89 -19.03 -27.88
N ASN A 8 -2.64 -18.32 -28.71
CA ASN A 8 -3.80 -17.51 -28.37
C ASN A 8 -4.68 -18.21 -27.31
N LEU A 9 -4.71 -17.64 -26.12
CA LEU A 9 -5.89 -17.62 -25.28
C LEU A 9 -6.37 -16.18 -25.33
N ALA A 10 -7.59 -15.98 -25.80
CA ALA A 10 -8.23 -14.67 -25.84
C ALA A 10 -8.35 -14.13 -24.40
N ILE A 11 -7.44 -13.22 -24.03
CA ILE A 11 -7.52 -12.45 -22.80
C ILE A 11 -8.46 -11.27 -23.10
N PRO A 12 -9.45 -10.96 -22.24
CA PRO A 12 -10.30 -9.80 -22.46
C PRO A 12 -9.43 -8.54 -22.50
N LEU A 13 -9.53 -7.78 -23.59
CA LEU A 13 -8.92 -6.45 -23.73
C LEU A 13 -9.64 -5.48 -22.78
N GLY A 14 -9.16 -5.39 -21.55
CA GLY A 14 -9.52 -4.36 -20.56
C GLY A 14 -8.28 -3.97 -19.75
N SER A 15 -7.98 -2.66 -19.67
CA SER A 15 -7.01 -2.00 -18.76
C SER A 15 -5.53 -2.42 -18.70
N GLN A 16 -5.07 -3.45 -19.41
CA GLN A 16 -3.73 -4.06 -19.18
C GLN A 16 -2.45 -3.22 -19.41
N PRO A 17 -2.36 -2.15 -20.24
CA PRO A 17 -1.09 -1.45 -20.45
C PRO A 17 -0.62 -0.62 -19.25
N GLN A 18 -1.55 0.08 -18.58
CA GLN A 18 -1.22 1.03 -17.53
C GLN A 18 -0.84 0.33 -16.21
N GLU A 19 -1.54 -0.74 -15.86
CA GLU A 19 -1.29 -1.52 -14.65
C GLU A 19 0.10 -2.19 -14.69
N ILE A 20 0.53 -2.69 -15.86
CA ILE A 20 1.88 -3.24 -16.05
C ILE A 20 2.93 -2.15 -15.84
N LEU A 21 2.72 -0.95 -16.40
CA LEU A 21 3.65 0.17 -16.23
C LEU A 21 3.73 0.62 -14.77
N GLN A 22 2.61 0.72 -14.08
CA GLN A 22 2.55 1.02 -12.66
C GLN A 22 3.32 -0.01 -11.84
N ASN A 23 3.07 -1.31 -12.06
CA ASN A 23 3.76 -2.38 -11.34
C ASN A 23 5.27 -2.39 -11.59
N ASN A 24 5.70 -2.19 -12.85
CA ASN A 24 7.12 -2.08 -13.19
C ASN A 24 7.78 -0.88 -12.50
N PHE A 25 7.07 0.24 -12.39
CA PHE A 25 7.57 1.42 -11.70
C PHE A 25 7.67 1.21 -10.19
N LEU A 26 6.68 0.57 -9.56
CA LEU A 26 6.73 0.21 -8.14
C LEU A 26 7.89 -0.74 -7.84
N GLN A 27 8.13 -1.73 -8.72
CA GLN A 27 9.30 -2.62 -8.61
C GLN A 27 10.62 -1.85 -8.74
N PHE A 28 10.72 -0.94 -9.72
CA PHE A 28 11.91 -0.09 -9.89
C PHE A 28 12.20 0.73 -8.64
N ILE A 29 11.18 1.32 -8.01
CA ILE A 29 11.32 2.06 -6.75
C ILE A 29 11.78 1.14 -5.63
N ASP A 30 11.20 -0.05 -5.48
CA ASP A 30 11.59 -1.03 -4.46
C ASP A 30 13.07 -1.40 -4.56
N GLU A 31 13.52 -1.69 -5.78
CA GLU A 31 14.93 -2.00 -6.08
C GLU A 31 15.83 -0.80 -5.77
N HIS A 32 15.42 0.41 -6.15
CA HIS A 32 16.15 1.64 -5.87
C HIS A 32 16.31 1.89 -4.36
N ILE A 33 15.23 1.77 -3.59
CA ILE A 33 15.22 1.92 -2.13
C ILE A 33 16.14 0.89 -1.48
N HIS A 34 16.06 -0.37 -1.91
CA HIS A 34 16.87 -1.44 -1.35
C HIS A 34 18.37 -1.24 -1.63
N LEU A 35 18.74 -0.90 -2.87
CA LEU A 35 20.13 -0.71 -3.28
C LEU A 35 20.80 0.48 -2.58
N ASN A 36 20.05 1.53 -2.27
CA ASN A 36 20.57 2.74 -1.64
C ASN A 36 20.35 2.79 -0.12
N GLY A 37 19.62 1.82 0.46
CA GLY A 37 19.27 1.82 1.88
C GLY A 37 18.34 2.98 2.30
N ASP A 38 17.57 3.53 1.37
CA ASP A 38 16.71 4.70 1.60
C ASP A 38 15.30 4.29 2.04
N SER A 39 15.19 3.74 3.26
CA SER A 39 13.91 3.29 3.81
C SER A 39 12.87 4.41 3.98
N ASN A 40 13.30 5.67 3.94
CA ASN A 40 12.44 6.84 4.11
C ASN A 40 12.23 7.60 2.79
N PHE A 41 12.47 6.96 1.64
CA PHE A 41 12.46 7.60 0.32
C PHE A 41 11.23 8.48 0.07
N PHE A 42 10.02 7.91 0.22
CA PHE A 42 8.79 8.66 0.00
C PHE A 42 8.54 9.73 1.04
N ALA A 43 8.84 9.46 2.31
CA ALA A 43 8.71 10.46 3.38
C ALA A 43 9.62 11.67 3.11
N THR A 44 10.84 11.43 2.63
CA THR A 44 11.81 12.46 2.25
C THR A 44 11.31 13.25 1.04
N LEU A 45 10.88 12.57 -0.03
CA LEU A 45 10.36 13.19 -1.25
C LEU A 45 9.14 14.08 -0.95
N VAL A 46 8.16 13.55 -0.23
CA VAL A 46 6.93 14.27 0.12
C VAL A 46 7.25 15.45 1.04
N SER A 47 8.08 15.26 2.07
CA SER A 47 8.45 16.34 2.99
C SER A 47 9.16 17.49 2.26
N ALA A 48 10.11 17.17 1.38
CA ALA A 48 10.80 18.18 0.58
C ALA A 48 9.82 18.94 -0.32
N ARG A 49 8.89 18.25 -0.98
CA ARG A 49 7.88 18.90 -1.83
C ARG A 49 6.96 19.81 -1.00
N ILE A 50 6.50 19.35 0.15
CA ILE A 50 5.66 20.16 1.06
C ILE A 50 6.42 21.41 1.52
N GLN A 51 7.72 21.29 1.84
CA GLN A 51 8.56 22.44 2.18
C GLN A 51 8.67 23.42 1.02
N THR A 52 8.90 22.95 -0.21
CA THR A 52 8.93 23.80 -1.40
C THR A 52 7.60 24.53 -1.62
N ILE A 53 6.48 23.81 -1.50
CA ILE A 53 5.14 24.39 -1.63
C ILE A 53 4.96 25.49 -0.57
N ASN A 54 5.22 25.18 0.71
CA ASN A 54 5.02 26.11 1.81
C ASN A 54 5.96 27.33 1.76
N HIS A 55 7.17 27.16 1.25
CA HIS A 55 8.11 28.28 1.07
C HIS A 55 7.59 29.28 0.04
N LEU A 56 7.03 28.78 -1.06
CA LEU A 56 6.57 29.63 -2.16
C LEU A 56 5.14 30.15 -1.96
N MET A 57 4.29 29.36 -1.30
CA MET A 57 2.92 29.72 -0.95
C MET A 57 2.50 29.01 0.34
N PRO A 58 2.58 29.68 1.52
CA PRO A 58 2.19 29.08 2.79
C PRO A 58 0.72 28.64 2.76
N LEU A 59 0.48 27.34 2.60
CA LEU A 59 -0.86 26.75 2.61
C LEU A 59 -1.33 26.56 4.06
N GLN A 60 -2.61 26.79 4.31
CA GLN A 60 -3.25 26.67 5.63
C GLN A 60 -4.02 25.35 5.78
N THR A 61 -3.48 24.23 5.32
CA THR A 61 -4.15 22.93 5.48
C THR A 61 -3.21 21.88 6.04
N ASP A 62 -3.69 21.19 7.07
CA ASP A 62 -3.02 20.02 7.63
C ASP A 62 -3.27 18.76 6.80
N ASN A 63 -4.13 18.84 5.77
CA ASN A 63 -4.40 17.72 4.87
C ASN A 63 -3.41 17.73 3.69
N LEU A 64 -2.51 16.75 3.68
CA LEU A 64 -1.47 16.55 2.68
C LEU A 64 -2.04 16.43 1.27
N TYR A 65 -3.17 15.72 1.11
CA TYR A 65 -3.79 15.56 -0.20
C TYR A 65 -4.19 16.91 -0.78
N HIS A 66 -4.94 17.72 -0.02
CA HIS A 66 -5.30 19.07 -0.43
C HIS A 66 -4.10 19.97 -0.69
N CYS A 67 -3.03 19.82 0.10
CA CYS A 67 -1.78 20.57 -0.12
C CYS A 67 -1.16 20.24 -1.49
N ILE A 68 -0.95 18.95 -1.77
CA ILE A 68 -0.28 18.46 -2.99
C ILE A 68 -1.15 18.59 -4.24
N THR A 69 -2.47 18.55 -4.12
CA THR A 69 -3.38 18.66 -5.26
C THR A 69 -3.91 20.07 -5.50
N SER A 70 -3.47 21.07 -4.74
CA SER A 70 -3.84 22.47 -5.00
C SER A 70 -3.35 22.92 -6.39
N ASP A 71 -4.08 23.84 -7.04
CA ASP A 71 -3.71 24.35 -8.38
C ASP A 71 -2.26 24.84 -8.43
N TYR A 72 -1.81 25.47 -7.34
CA TYR A 72 -0.44 25.94 -7.19
C TYR A 72 0.55 24.78 -7.12
N ALA A 73 0.31 23.80 -6.24
CA ALA A 73 1.18 22.62 -6.12
C ALA A 73 1.27 21.85 -7.43
N GLN A 74 0.14 21.66 -8.13
CA GLN A 74 0.12 21.00 -9.44
C GLN A 74 1.00 21.71 -10.49
N ALA A 75 1.13 23.04 -10.43
CA ALA A 75 1.98 23.79 -11.35
C ALA A 75 3.49 23.60 -11.09
N ILE A 76 3.87 23.15 -9.88
CA ILE A 76 5.27 23.02 -9.47
C ILE A 76 5.73 21.57 -9.25
N ASN A 77 4.82 20.65 -8.93
CA ASN A 77 5.11 19.23 -8.72
C ASN A 77 5.76 18.62 -9.97
N GLY A 78 6.91 17.95 -9.81
CA GLY A 78 7.67 17.38 -10.93
C GLY A 78 8.31 18.41 -11.87
N VAL A 79 8.23 19.71 -11.58
CA VAL A 79 8.81 20.78 -12.41
C VAL A 79 9.87 21.56 -11.64
N VAL A 80 9.51 22.08 -10.47
CA VAL A 80 10.41 22.88 -9.63
C VAL A 80 11.37 21.95 -8.90
N PRO A 81 12.69 22.20 -8.94
CA PRO A 81 13.66 21.38 -8.24
C PRO A 81 13.45 21.32 -6.73
N LEU A 82 13.90 20.22 -6.12
CA LEU A 82 13.94 20.03 -4.68
C LEU A 82 15.37 20.34 -4.23
N GLU A 83 15.58 21.52 -3.63
CA GLU A 83 16.92 22.12 -3.43
C GLU A 83 17.94 21.21 -2.73
N ASP A 84 17.49 20.40 -1.77
CA ASP A 84 18.34 19.52 -0.96
C ASP A 84 18.33 18.05 -1.41
N LEU A 85 17.64 17.72 -2.51
CA LEU A 85 17.51 16.35 -2.99
C LEU A 85 18.21 16.12 -4.33
N ALA A 86 18.71 14.90 -4.51
CA ALA A 86 19.34 14.52 -5.76
C ALA A 86 18.33 14.57 -6.93
N PRO A 87 18.78 14.86 -8.17
CA PRO A 87 17.89 15.06 -9.32
C PRO A 87 16.92 13.90 -9.63
N HIS A 88 17.30 12.67 -9.26
CA HIS A 88 16.45 11.49 -9.50
C HIS A 88 15.13 11.53 -8.73
N TYR A 89 15.04 12.24 -7.60
CA TYR A 89 13.80 12.40 -6.85
C TYR A 89 12.72 13.11 -7.69
N ILE A 90 13.11 14.12 -8.47
CA ILE A 90 12.19 14.84 -9.38
C ILE A 90 11.75 13.94 -10.52
N GLU A 91 12.66 13.12 -11.07
CA GLU A 91 12.29 12.19 -12.14
C GLU A 91 11.31 11.13 -11.65
N ILE A 92 11.50 10.63 -10.42
CA ILE A 92 10.53 9.73 -9.77
C ILE A 92 9.21 10.47 -9.49
N GLU A 93 9.25 11.73 -9.05
CA GLU A 93 8.06 12.56 -8.84
C GLU A 93 7.23 12.70 -10.13
N LYS A 94 7.88 13.02 -11.25
CA LYS A 94 7.23 13.13 -12.58
C LYS A 94 6.54 11.83 -12.97
N GLN A 95 7.22 10.70 -12.80
CA GLN A 95 6.66 9.40 -13.14
C GLN A 95 5.51 9.02 -12.20
N ALA A 96 5.63 9.32 -10.90
CA ALA A 96 4.57 9.14 -9.92
C ALA A 96 3.30 9.93 -10.33
N ILE A 97 3.45 11.20 -10.73
CA ILE A 97 2.34 12.03 -11.23
C ILE A 97 1.75 11.42 -12.51
N SER A 98 2.59 11.06 -13.48
CA SER A 98 2.12 10.51 -14.77
C SER A 98 1.36 9.19 -14.62
N LEU A 99 1.78 8.33 -13.67
CA LEU A 99 1.25 6.98 -13.53
C LEU A 99 0.12 6.90 -12.48
N PHE A 100 0.17 7.71 -11.43
CA PHE A 100 -0.74 7.62 -10.27
C PHE A 100 -1.48 8.94 -9.97
N GLY A 101 -1.26 9.98 -10.75
CA GLY A 101 -1.87 11.30 -10.61
C GLY A 101 -1.16 12.24 -9.63
N ASN A 102 -0.55 11.69 -8.57
CA ASN A 102 0.32 12.45 -7.66
C ASN A 102 1.22 11.53 -6.84
N ILE A 103 2.17 12.12 -6.11
CA ILE A 103 3.16 11.39 -5.32
C ILE A 103 2.58 10.66 -4.11
N LEU A 104 1.50 11.15 -3.52
CA LEU A 104 0.85 10.50 -2.37
C LEU A 104 0.12 9.22 -2.81
N CYS A 105 -0.60 9.27 -3.94
CA CYS A 105 -1.20 8.10 -4.56
C CYS A 105 -0.14 7.04 -4.88
N CYS A 106 1.00 7.46 -5.46
CA CYS A 106 2.10 6.55 -5.75
C CYS A 106 2.68 5.91 -4.48
N TRP A 107 2.86 6.68 -3.41
CA TRP A 107 3.32 6.14 -2.12
C TRP A 107 2.32 5.12 -1.55
N ALA A 108 1.01 5.42 -1.57
CA ALA A 108 0.00 4.47 -1.12
C ALA A 108 0.03 3.15 -1.91
N GLU A 109 0.17 3.22 -3.23
CA GLU A 109 0.32 2.02 -4.07
C GLU A 109 1.65 1.29 -3.82
N TYR A 110 2.73 2.01 -3.51
CA TYR A 110 4.00 1.40 -3.12
C TYR A 110 3.91 0.62 -1.80
N GLU A 111 3.26 1.19 -0.77
CA GLU A 111 3.05 0.48 0.50
C GLU A 111 2.16 -0.76 0.29
N HIS A 112 1.11 -0.64 -0.53
CA HIS A 112 0.28 -1.76 -0.92
C HIS A 112 1.12 -2.84 -1.61
N TYR A 113 1.91 -2.48 -2.63
CA TYR A 113 2.83 -3.36 -3.32
C TYR A 113 3.78 -4.06 -2.35
N CYS A 114 4.37 -3.33 -1.40
CA CYS A 114 5.28 -3.90 -0.41
C CYS A 114 4.62 -4.98 0.46
N ILE A 115 3.38 -4.76 0.90
CA ILE A 115 2.61 -5.76 1.65
C ILE A 115 2.43 -7.02 0.81
N ILE A 116 1.99 -6.87 -0.45
CA ILE A 116 1.79 -8.01 -1.36
C ILE A 116 3.10 -8.75 -1.62
N GLN A 117 4.21 -8.04 -1.84
CA GLN A 117 5.52 -8.67 -2.03
C GLN A 117 5.99 -9.45 -0.79
N ARG A 118 5.75 -8.95 0.43
CA ARG A 118 6.08 -9.69 1.67
C ARG A 118 5.29 -11.01 1.74
N VAL A 119 4.00 -10.97 1.40
CA VAL A 119 3.13 -12.15 1.39
C VAL A 119 3.56 -13.17 0.34
N ILE A 120 3.97 -12.71 -0.86
CA ILE A 120 4.42 -13.58 -1.96
C ILE A 120 5.82 -14.17 -1.70
N LYS A 121 6.78 -13.36 -1.20
CA LYS A 121 8.17 -13.78 -0.96
C LYS A 121 8.30 -14.76 0.21
N TYR A 122 7.44 -14.62 1.21
CA TYR A 122 7.38 -15.52 2.36
C TYR A 122 6.05 -16.27 2.36
N PRO A 123 5.81 -17.15 1.37
CA PRO A 123 4.59 -17.93 1.33
C PRO A 123 4.59 -18.80 2.59
N LEU A 124 3.63 -18.51 3.46
CA LEU A 124 3.55 -19.13 4.78
C LEU A 124 3.45 -20.65 4.59
N THR A 125 4.51 -21.35 4.99
CA THR A 125 4.70 -22.79 4.72
C THR A 125 3.55 -23.62 5.30
N LYS A 126 3.34 -24.83 4.75
CA LYS A 126 2.31 -25.85 5.08
C LYS A 126 2.04 -26.15 6.57
N ASN A 127 2.77 -25.56 7.49
CA ASN A 127 2.66 -25.74 8.93
C ASN A 127 1.65 -24.81 9.60
N ASN A 128 1.01 -23.89 8.88
CA ASN A 128 -0.17 -23.19 9.41
C ASN A 128 -1.38 -24.11 9.21
N PRO A 129 -1.83 -24.83 10.25
CA PRO A 129 -3.02 -25.66 10.12
C PRO A 129 -4.19 -24.77 9.68
N PRO A 130 -5.07 -25.27 8.80
CA PRO A 130 -6.32 -24.58 8.52
C PRO A 130 -6.99 -24.24 9.84
N GLN A 131 -7.37 -22.98 10.02
CA GLN A 131 -8.16 -22.58 11.18
C GLN A 131 -9.58 -23.06 10.96
N VAL A 132 -9.82 -24.35 11.17
CA VAL A 132 -11.16 -24.89 11.23
C VAL A 132 -11.73 -24.45 12.57
N VAL A 133 -12.39 -23.30 12.58
CA VAL A 133 -13.17 -22.91 13.74
C VAL A 133 -14.47 -23.70 13.68
N ASP A 134 -14.60 -24.65 14.60
CA ASP A 134 -15.79 -25.50 14.81
C ASP A 134 -16.91 -24.68 15.51
N SER A 135 -17.13 -23.45 15.03
CA SER A 135 -18.15 -22.54 15.53
C SER A 135 -19.32 -22.54 14.55
N ASN A 136 -20.52 -22.82 15.07
CA ASN A 136 -21.77 -22.55 14.36
C ASN A 136 -21.91 -21.06 13.99
N ASP A 137 -21.22 -20.19 14.72
CA ASP A 137 -21.20 -18.75 14.48
C ASP A 137 -20.04 -18.39 13.55
N LYS A 138 -20.39 -17.95 12.35
CA LYS A 138 -19.43 -17.63 11.30
C LYS A 138 -18.88 -16.23 11.41
N ASN A 139 -19.46 -15.37 12.25
CA ASN A 139 -19.06 -13.97 12.42
C ASN A 139 -18.50 -13.82 13.84
N ILE A 140 -17.21 -13.55 13.94
CA ILE A 140 -16.49 -13.53 15.22
C ILE A 140 -15.99 -12.11 15.47
N VAL A 141 -16.16 -11.64 16.70
CA VAL A 141 -15.59 -10.39 17.20
C VAL A 141 -14.75 -10.71 18.42
N GLU A 142 -13.51 -10.25 18.44
CA GLU A 142 -12.60 -10.46 19.57
C GLU A 142 -11.60 -9.30 19.71
N VAL A 143 -10.92 -9.26 20.85
CA VAL A 143 -9.78 -8.36 21.09
C VAL A 143 -8.51 -9.19 21.05
N VAL A 144 -7.55 -8.75 20.24
CA VAL A 144 -6.26 -9.41 20.03
C VAL A 144 -5.17 -8.46 20.50
N ALA A 145 -4.48 -8.84 21.57
CA ALA A 145 -3.30 -8.13 22.04
C ALA A 145 -2.06 -8.56 21.24
N ASN A 146 -1.11 -7.63 21.07
CA ASN A 146 0.18 -7.86 20.41
C ASN A 146 0.03 -8.48 19.02
N ILE A 147 -0.75 -7.83 18.14
CA ILE A 147 -1.07 -8.31 16.78
C ILE A 147 0.16 -8.61 15.90
N GLU A 148 1.32 -8.06 16.25
CA GLU A 148 2.60 -8.33 15.60
C GLU A 148 3.07 -9.78 15.79
N ASN A 149 2.57 -10.45 16.84
CA ASN A 149 2.86 -11.84 17.15
C ASN A 149 1.73 -12.80 16.71
N ASP A 150 0.62 -12.27 16.17
CA ASP A 150 -0.50 -13.09 15.71
C ASP A 150 -0.12 -13.80 14.39
N THR A 151 -0.03 -15.13 14.46
CA THR A 151 0.37 -15.97 13.33
C THR A 151 -0.81 -16.46 12.49
N ARG A 152 -2.05 -16.10 12.86
CA ARG A 152 -3.26 -16.51 12.15
C ARG A 152 -3.35 -15.75 10.83
N LEU A 153 -3.92 -16.42 9.84
CA LEU A 153 -3.96 -15.91 8.49
C LEU A 153 -5.36 -15.46 8.13
N PHE A 154 -5.42 -14.30 7.51
CA PHE A 154 -6.66 -13.67 7.09
C PHE A 154 -6.54 -13.30 5.61
N ILE A 155 -7.66 -13.40 4.90
CA ILE A 155 -7.85 -12.67 3.64
C ILE A 155 -8.58 -11.37 3.94
N THR A 156 -8.61 -10.44 2.99
CA THR A 156 -9.35 -9.19 3.13
C THR A 156 -10.28 -9.01 1.94
N PRO A 157 -11.31 -8.14 2.03
CA PRO A 157 -12.14 -7.79 0.87
C PRO A 157 -11.37 -7.17 -0.31
N TYR A 158 -10.09 -6.84 -0.13
CA TYR A 158 -9.23 -6.19 -1.13
C TYR A 158 -8.20 -7.15 -1.73
N CYS A 159 -7.95 -8.31 -1.08
CA CYS A 159 -6.93 -9.25 -1.50
C CYS A 159 -7.23 -10.65 -0.95
N ASP A 160 -7.31 -11.62 -1.86
CA ASP A 160 -7.53 -13.04 -1.55
C ASP A 160 -6.25 -13.77 -1.13
N LEU A 161 -5.10 -13.08 -1.09
CA LEU A 161 -3.85 -13.68 -0.60
C LEU A 161 -3.90 -13.77 0.93
N PRO A 162 -3.71 -14.97 1.52
CA PRO A 162 -3.67 -15.14 2.96
C PRO A 162 -2.47 -14.42 3.56
N MET A 163 -2.70 -13.57 4.56
CA MET A 163 -1.66 -12.77 5.20
C MET A 163 -1.84 -12.71 6.71
N THR A 164 -0.78 -12.37 7.45
CA THR A 164 -0.85 -12.17 8.90
C THR A 164 -1.82 -11.05 9.25
N LEU A 165 -2.34 -11.07 10.49
CA LEU A 165 -3.25 -10.04 10.98
C LEU A 165 -2.68 -8.62 10.79
N SER A 166 -1.40 -8.44 11.12
CA SER A 166 -0.66 -7.19 10.92
C SER A 166 -0.69 -6.68 9.47
N ASN A 167 -0.39 -7.55 8.50
CA ASN A 167 -0.43 -7.18 7.08
C ASN A 167 -1.86 -6.89 6.62
N ALA A 168 -2.84 -7.67 7.09
CA ALA A 168 -4.25 -7.46 6.75
C ALA A 168 -4.78 -6.12 7.29
N ILE A 169 -4.39 -5.73 8.51
CA ILE A 169 -4.71 -4.42 9.10
C ILE A 169 -4.06 -3.30 8.29
N ALA A 170 -2.77 -3.41 7.97
CA ALA A 170 -2.07 -2.40 7.17
C ALA A 170 -2.72 -2.21 5.79
N LEU A 171 -3.04 -3.31 5.10
CA LEU A 171 -3.71 -3.28 3.80
C LEU A 171 -5.07 -2.59 3.89
N LYS A 172 -5.87 -2.94 4.90
CA LYS A 172 -7.17 -2.31 5.13
C LYS A 172 -7.05 -0.82 5.46
N THR A 173 -6.01 -0.42 6.17
CA THR A 173 -5.73 1.00 6.47
C THR A 173 -5.43 1.78 5.20
N ILE A 174 -4.59 1.22 4.32
CA ILE A 174 -4.28 1.81 3.02
C ILE A 174 -5.55 1.96 2.18
N GLU A 175 -6.34 0.89 2.03
CA GLU A 175 -7.52 0.91 1.17
C GLU A 175 -8.64 1.80 1.71
N ASN A 176 -8.95 1.71 3.01
CA ASN A 176 -10.10 2.44 3.58
C ASN A 176 -9.81 3.87 3.98
N PHE A 177 -8.63 4.16 4.54
CA PHE A 177 -8.34 5.48 5.08
C PHE A 177 -7.42 6.27 4.16
N VAL A 178 -6.31 5.70 3.72
CA VAL A 178 -5.36 6.42 2.86
C VAL A 178 -5.99 6.72 1.50
N LYS A 179 -6.40 5.68 0.76
CA LYS A 179 -6.90 5.84 -0.62
C LYS A 179 -8.33 6.37 -0.65
N LYS A 180 -9.25 5.72 0.06
CA LYS A 180 -10.69 6.06 0.00
C LYS A 180 -11.08 7.32 0.76
N LYS A 181 -10.41 7.64 1.88
CA LYS A 181 -10.67 8.87 2.67
C LYS A 181 -9.63 9.96 2.46
N GLN A 182 -8.61 9.72 1.63
CA GLN A 182 -7.55 10.67 1.30
C GLN A 182 -6.76 11.14 2.54
N CYS A 183 -6.65 10.29 3.56
CA CYS A 183 -5.86 10.52 4.77
C CYS A 183 -4.43 10.01 4.58
N TYR A 184 -3.68 10.66 3.68
CA TYR A 184 -2.32 10.23 3.32
C TYR A 184 -1.28 10.48 4.42
N GLU A 185 -1.61 11.27 5.44
CA GLU A 185 -0.81 11.45 6.66
C GLU A 185 -0.54 10.13 7.37
N LEU A 186 -1.48 9.17 7.25
CA LEU A 186 -1.36 7.85 7.86
C LEU A 186 -0.19 7.04 7.29
N LEU A 187 0.31 7.36 6.09
CA LEU A 187 1.46 6.67 5.49
C LEU A 187 2.73 6.84 6.33
N TYR A 188 2.91 7.98 7.00
CA TYR A 188 4.03 8.19 7.92
C TYR A 188 3.99 7.28 9.16
N PHE A 189 2.80 6.77 9.51
CA PHE A 189 2.57 5.99 10.72
C PHE A 189 2.19 4.53 10.43
N LEU A 190 2.27 4.10 9.17
CA LEU A 190 1.82 2.76 8.78
C LEU A 190 2.57 1.66 9.53
N ALA A 191 3.88 1.84 9.76
CA ALA A 191 4.70 0.93 10.56
C ALA A 191 4.29 0.83 12.04
N LEU A 192 3.57 1.83 12.56
CA LEU A 192 3.01 1.78 13.92
C LEU A 192 1.67 1.03 13.95
N SER A 193 0.91 1.09 12.85
CA SER A 193 -0.42 0.47 12.74
C SER A 193 -0.43 -1.06 12.71
N VAL A 194 0.73 -1.70 12.85
CA VAL A 194 0.92 -3.15 12.82
C VAL A 194 1.35 -3.72 14.17
N ASN A 195 1.30 -2.94 15.25
CA ASN A 195 1.63 -3.39 16.59
C ASN A 195 0.52 -3.01 17.58
N GLY A 196 0.39 -3.76 18.67
CA GLY A 196 -0.48 -3.41 19.80
C GLY A 196 -1.79 -4.20 19.84
N GLU A 197 -2.82 -3.59 20.43
CA GLU A 197 -4.09 -4.26 20.73
C GLU A 197 -5.21 -3.78 19.80
N TYR A 198 -5.93 -4.73 19.20
CA TYR A 198 -6.99 -4.45 18.25
C TYR A 198 -8.24 -5.25 18.55
N MET A 199 -9.39 -4.59 18.46
CA MET A 199 -10.66 -5.27 18.27
C MET A 199 -10.80 -5.62 16.78
N ILE A 200 -10.98 -6.91 16.48
CA ILE A 200 -11.13 -7.41 15.10
C ILE A 200 -12.48 -8.10 14.93
N GLN A 201 -13.04 -7.98 13.73
CA GLN A 201 -14.19 -8.74 13.29
C GLN A 201 -13.83 -9.50 12.01
N TYR A 202 -14.13 -10.79 11.97
CA TYR A 202 -13.86 -11.62 10.80
C TYR A 202 -14.94 -12.68 10.58
N TYR A 203 -15.02 -13.17 9.35
CA TYR A 203 -16.04 -14.12 8.93
C TYR A 203 -15.45 -15.35 8.22
N TYR A 204 -15.98 -16.53 8.54
CA TYR A 204 -15.69 -17.78 7.82
C TYR A 204 -16.75 -18.06 6.77
N GLU A 205 -16.37 -17.97 5.49
CA GLU A 205 -17.25 -18.41 4.41
C GLU A 205 -17.21 -19.93 4.26
N LYS A 206 -18.36 -20.54 3.92
CA LYS A 206 -18.44 -21.97 3.62
C LYS A 206 -17.48 -22.26 2.46
N ASN A 207 -16.53 -23.18 2.69
CA ASN A 207 -15.50 -23.61 1.74
C ASN A 207 -14.28 -22.68 1.58
N THR A 208 -14.10 -21.68 2.45
CA THR A 208 -12.84 -20.91 2.50
C THR A 208 -11.88 -21.50 3.53
N LEU A 209 -10.59 -21.49 3.19
CA LEU A 209 -9.53 -22.00 4.08
C LEU A 209 -9.13 -20.97 5.15
N PHE A 210 -9.42 -19.68 4.89
CA PHE A 210 -8.99 -18.56 5.69
C PHE A 210 -10.18 -17.63 5.99
N PRO A 211 -10.27 -17.08 7.20
CA PRO A 211 -11.27 -16.07 7.53
C PRO A 211 -11.04 -14.77 6.76
N THR A 212 -12.13 -14.10 6.40
CA THR A 212 -12.09 -12.75 5.83
C THR A 212 -12.16 -11.72 6.95
N LEU A 213 -11.13 -10.86 7.06
CA LEU A 213 -11.09 -9.78 8.03
C LEU A 213 -11.99 -8.62 7.60
N LEU A 214 -13.06 -8.36 8.35
CA LEU A 214 -14.13 -7.41 8.00
C LEU A 214 -13.95 -6.03 8.62
N THR A 215 -13.67 -5.94 9.92
CA THR A 215 -13.42 -4.66 10.61
C THR A 215 -12.26 -4.79 11.60
N THR A 216 -11.60 -3.68 11.87
CA THR A 216 -10.40 -3.59 12.72
C THR A 216 -10.39 -2.23 13.39
N THR A 217 -10.23 -2.18 14.70
CA THR A 217 -10.16 -0.95 15.48
C THR A 217 -9.05 -1.08 16.53
N HIS A 218 -8.11 -0.13 16.57
CA HIS A 218 -7.10 -0.07 17.62
C HIS A 218 -7.77 0.27 18.96
N VAL A 219 -7.40 -0.43 20.03
CA VAL A 219 -7.94 -0.25 21.39
C VAL A 219 -7.14 0.78 22.18
#